data_AF-A0A2S9X0U8-F1
#
_entry.id   AF-A0A2S9X0U8-F1
#
_cell.length_a   1.000
_cell.length_b   1.000
_cell.length_c   1.000
_cell.angle_alpha   90.00
_cell.angle_beta   90.00
_cell.angle_gamma   90.00
#
_symmetry.space_group_name_H-M   'P 1'
#
loop_
_entity.id
_entity.type
_entity.pdbx_description
1 polymer ?
#
loop_
_entity_poly.entity_id
_entity_poly.type
_entity_poly.pdbx_seq_one_letter_code
_entity_poly.pdbx_strand_id
1 'polypeptide(L)'
;MSNKTIDVVAGALMRPDGSFMLGSRPQGKPYAGYWEFPGGKVEPGEGHFQALQREFAEEMGIEVTSATPWLTKIHHYEHASVYLRFFRIWRWDGEPQPREGQDFAWQTPGQLTVAPMLPANGPILKSLQLPDAYAITCAHEIGVAAQLASLAEKRWGIVQVREPQMSREELADFVAQAAAVVHGYGGRLVVNADPAWCVAWPVDGVHLNGARLHGLRERPEFEWVGASLHNRDDLAKAGELGLDYALLGHVAATASHPGQAPLGWDGFAACLAGEVPLPVYALGGLSLGDLEAARQQGAHGVALMRGAWR
;
A
#
# COMPACT_ATOMS: atom_id res chain seq x y z
N MET A 1 -31.02 -8.91 -14.23
CA MET A 1 -30.19 -8.32 -15.30
C MET A 1 -28.78 -8.23 -14.74
N SER A 2 -27.76 -8.86 -15.34
CA SER A 2 -26.39 -8.73 -14.81
C SER A 2 -25.94 -7.29 -15.03
N ASN A 3 -25.53 -6.62 -13.96
CA ASN A 3 -25.05 -5.25 -14.03
C ASN A 3 -23.82 -5.22 -14.95
N LYS A 4 -23.74 -4.25 -15.88
CA LYS A 4 -22.65 -4.20 -16.86
C LYS A 4 -21.32 -3.99 -16.15
N THR A 5 -20.34 -4.87 -16.39
CA THR A 5 -18.97 -4.67 -15.88
C THR A 5 -18.18 -3.77 -16.82
N ILE A 6 -17.52 -2.76 -16.26
CA ILE A 6 -16.60 -1.88 -16.98
C ILE A 6 -15.24 -2.01 -16.31
N ASP A 7 -14.23 -2.41 -17.06
CA ASP A 7 -12.85 -2.53 -16.58
C ASP A 7 -12.05 -1.31 -17.04
N VAL A 8 -11.32 -0.70 -16.11
CA VAL A 8 -10.58 0.55 -16.31
C VAL A 8 -9.18 0.35 -15.71
N VAL A 9 -8.16 0.74 -16.46
CA VAL A 9 -6.79 0.80 -15.96
C VAL A 9 -6.41 2.24 -15.68
N ALA A 10 -5.72 2.47 -14.58
CA ALA A 10 -5.15 3.77 -14.24
C ALA A 10 -3.71 3.58 -13.76
N GLY A 11 -2.85 4.55 -14.06
CA GLY A 11 -1.42 4.46 -13.75
C GLY A 11 -0.92 5.64 -12.91
N ALA A 12 -0.08 5.34 -11.92
CA ALA A 12 0.78 6.33 -11.29
C ALA A 12 2.19 6.21 -11.88
N LEU A 13 2.62 7.23 -12.63
CA LEU A 13 4.03 7.38 -13.03
C LEU A 13 4.84 7.71 -11.79
N MET A 14 5.78 6.84 -11.43
CA MET A 14 6.56 6.95 -10.20
C MET A 14 7.99 7.42 -10.52
N ARG A 15 8.48 8.38 -9.74
CA ARG A 15 9.91 8.73 -9.72
C ARG A 15 10.64 8.03 -8.57
N PRO A 16 11.99 7.91 -8.65
CA PRO A 16 12.79 7.29 -7.59
C PRO A 16 12.65 7.96 -6.21
N ASP A 17 12.30 9.24 -6.16
CA ASP A 17 12.06 10.00 -4.93
C ASP A 17 10.66 9.77 -4.31
N GLY A 18 9.84 8.92 -4.94
CA GLY A 18 8.47 8.63 -4.51
C GLY A 18 7.42 9.62 -5.01
N SER A 19 7.82 10.68 -5.74
CA SER A 19 6.88 11.58 -6.38
C SER A 19 6.15 10.88 -7.53
N PHE A 20 4.92 11.34 -7.79
CA PHE A 20 4.05 10.75 -8.81
C PHE A 20 3.33 11.80 -9.65
N MET A 21 2.95 11.46 -10.87
CA MET A 21 2.25 12.40 -11.76
C MET A 21 0.72 12.26 -11.64
N LEU A 22 0.03 13.40 -11.68
CA LEU A 22 -1.41 13.50 -11.94
C LEU A 22 -1.68 14.30 -13.21
N GLY A 23 -2.80 14.02 -13.87
CA GLY A 23 -3.34 14.78 -14.99
C GLY A 23 -4.63 15.51 -14.65
N SER A 24 -4.86 16.69 -15.22
CA SER A 24 -6.15 17.39 -15.11
C SER A 24 -7.15 16.87 -16.13
N ARG A 25 -8.45 16.95 -15.82
CA ARG A 25 -9.50 16.56 -16.76
C ARG A 25 -9.71 17.64 -17.81
N PRO A 26 -9.64 17.30 -19.12
CA PRO A 26 -9.90 18.24 -20.19
C PRO A 26 -11.29 18.87 -20.11
N GLN A 27 -11.43 20.06 -20.72
CA GLN A 27 -12.73 20.72 -20.86
C GLN A 27 -13.73 19.84 -21.64
N GLY A 28 -15.00 19.87 -21.23
CA GLY A 28 -16.06 19.09 -21.87
C GLY A 28 -16.22 17.64 -21.37
N LYS A 29 -15.30 17.10 -20.56
CA LYS A 29 -15.50 15.85 -19.81
C LYS A 29 -16.24 16.15 -18.48
N PRO A 30 -16.99 15.19 -17.91
CA PRO A 30 -17.49 15.31 -16.53
C PRO A 30 -16.34 15.62 -15.58
N TYR A 31 -16.53 16.53 -14.63
CA TYR A 31 -15.47 17.00 -13.71
C TYR A 31 -14.27 17.68 -14.41
N ALA A 32 -14.48 18.43 -15.49
CA ALA A 32 -13.43 19.23 -16.11
C ALA A 32 -12.64 20.07 -15.07
N GLY A 33 -11.31 20.09 -15.21
CA GLY A 33 -10.39 20.76 -14.28
C GLY A 33 -10.07 19.99 -12.99
N TYR A 34 -10.74 18.87 -12.69
CA TYR A 34 -10.36 18.00 -11.58
C TYR A 34 -9.10 17.19 -11.93
N TRP A 35 -8.28 16.89 -10.94
CA TRP A 35 -7.05 16.12 -11.09
C TRP A 35 -7.27 14.62 -10.84
N GLU A 36 -6.60 13.79 -11.63
CA GLU A 36 -6.68 12.34 -11.54
C GLU A 36 -5.45 11.56 -12.02
N PHE A 37 -5.47 10.25 -11.83
CA PHE A 37 -4.49 9.34 -12.41
C PHE A 37 -4.87 9.06 -13.87
N PRO A 38 -3.94 9.23 -14.83
CA PRO A 38 -4.19 8.93 -16.24
C PRO A 38 -4.55 7.47 -16.48
N GLY A 39 -5.33 7.22 -17.53
CA GLY A 39 -5.77 5.89 -17.93
C GLY A 39 -7.19 5.87 -18.48
N GLY A 40 -7.64 4.68 -18.85
CA GLY A 40 -8.92 4.53 -19.55
C GLY A 40 -9.45 3.11 -19.56
N LYS A 41 -10.46 2.89 -20.40
CA LYS A 41 -11.23 1.64 -20.42
C LYS A 41 -10.42 0.56 -21.13
N VAL A 42 -10.50 -0.66 -20.61
CA VAL A 42 -9.96 -1.84 -21.28
C VAL A 42 -10.86 -2.20 -22.45
N GLU A 43 -10.28 -2.37 -23.63
CA GLU A 43 -11.03 -2.75 -24.83
C GLU A 43 -11.27 -4.27 -24.92
N PRO A 44 -12.29 -4.72 -25.69
CA PRO A 44 -12.54 -6.15 -25.87
C PRO A 44 -11.32 -6.89 -26.46
N GLY A 45 -10.83 -7.90 -25.74
CA GLY A 45 -9.68 -8.71 -26.15
C GLY A 45 -8.31 -8.15 -25.74
N GLU A 46 -8.28 -6.99 -25.08
CA GLU A 46 -7.07 -6.32 -24.62
C GLU A 46 -6.69 -6.77 -23.20
N GLY A 47 -5.39 -7.04 -22.96
CA GLY A 47 -4.88 -7.27 -21.60
C GLY A 47 -4.70 -5.96 -20.82
N HIS A 48 -4.78 -6.01 -19.48
CA HIS A 48 -4.67 -4.79 -18.65
C HIS A 48 -3.40 -3.97 -18.89
N PHE A 49 -2.25 -4.63 -19.06
CA PHE A 49 -1.00 -3.92 -19.35
C PHE A 49 -1.00 -3.32 -20.76
N GLN A 50 -1.61 -3.99 -21.74
CA GLN A 50 -1.74 -3.44 -23.10
C GLN A 50 -2.64 -2.20 -23.12
N ALA A 51 -3.77 -2.25 -22.40
CA ALA A 51 -4.64 -1.09 -22.21
C ALA A 51 -3.87 0.06 -21.59
N LEU A 52 -3.08 -0.20 -20.54
CA LEU A 52 -2.26 0.83 -19.88
C LEU A 52 -1.26 1.45 -20.86
N GLN A 53 -0.58 0.64 -21.67
CA GLN A 53 0.38 1.14 -22.68
C GLN A 53 -0.31 2.01 -23.73
N ARG A 54 -1.46 1.57 -24.26
CA ARG A 54 -2.24 2.32 -25.25
C ARG A 54 -2.70 3.67 -24.70
N GLU A 55 -3.34 3.68 -23.53
CA GLU A 55 -3.87 4.89 -22.90
C GLU A 55 -2.74 5.91 -22.63
N PHE A 56 -1.60 5.47 -22.10
CA PHE A 56 -0.47 6.37 -21.83
C PHE A 56 0.21 6.87 -23.12
N ALA A 57 0.23 6.08 -24.19
CA ALA A 57 0.72 6.52 -25.50
C ALA A 57 -0.22 7.56 -26.14
N GLU A 58 -1.53 7.37 -26.02
CA GLU A 58 -2.56 8.27 -26.54
C GLU A 58 -2.61 9.59 -25.76
N GLU A 59 -2.75 9.51 -24.43
CA GLU A 59 -2.96 10.69 -23.58
C GLU A 59 -1.67 11.47 -23.30
N MET A 60 -0.54 10.77 -23.15
CA MET A 60 0.71 11.34 -22.63
C MET A 60 1.88 11.24 -23.62
N GLY A 61 1.77 10.43 -24.66
CA GLY A 61 2.82 10.25 -25.65
C GLY A 61 4.05 9.50 -25.18
N ILE A 62 3.92 8.68 -24.14
CA ILE A 62 5.01 7.85 -23.61
C ILE A 62 4.74 6.37 -23.87
N GLU A 63 5.81 5.58 -23.95
CA GLU A 63 5.73 4.13 -24.03
C GLU A 63 6.04 3.52 -22.66
N VAL A 64 5.05 2.90 -22.01
CA VAL A 64 5.25 2.25 -20.71
C VAL A 64 6.01 0.93 -20.92
N THR A 65 7.23 0.83 -20.37
CA THR A 65 8.09 -0.36 -20.50
C THR A 65 8.11 -1.22 -19.24
N SER A 66 7.74 -0.66 -18.10
CA SER A 66 7.63 -1.42 -16.84
C SER A 66 6.58 -0.81 -15.92
N ALA A 67 5.58 -1.63 -15.59
CA ALA A 67 4.59 -1.32 -14.57
C ALA A 67 4.28 -2.56 -13.73
N THR A 68 3.81 -2.33 -12.52
CA THR A 68 3.41 -3.40 -11.60
C THR A 68 1.96 -3.19 -11.18
N PRO A 69 1.13 -4.25 -11.16
CA PRO A 69 -0.22 -4.15 -10.60
C PRO A 69 -0.13 -3.71 -9.12
N TRP A 70 -1.14 -3.00 -8.62
CA TRP A 70 -1.08 -2.49 -7.25
C TRP A 70 -2.36 -2.69 -6.45
N LEU A 71 -3.46 -2.05 -6.82
CA LEU A 71 -4.72 -2.19 -6.08
C LEU A 71 -5.92 -1.97 -7.01
N THR A 72 -7.07 -2.52 -6.63
CA THR A 72 -8.32 -2.43 -7.38
C THR A 72 -9.38 -1.73 -6.54
N LYS A 73 -10.04 -0.72 -7.10
CA LYS A 73 -11.21 -0.07 -6.51
C LYS A 73 -12.45 -0.36 -7.34
N ILE A 74 -13.54 -0.68 -6.67
CA ILE A 74 -14.79 -1.06 -7.31
C ILE A 74 -15.85 -0.03 -6.94
N HIS A 75 -16.49 0.54 -7.94
CA HIS A 75 -17.62 1.43 -7.77
C HIS A 75 -18.86 0.79 -8.38
N HIS A 76 -19.87 0.56 -7.53
CA HIS A 76 -21.16 0.05 -7.96
C HIS A 76 -22.10 1.21 -8.22
N TYR A 77 -22.51 1.36 -9.48
CA TYR A 77 -23.55 2.26 -9.92
C TYR A 77 -24.81 1.45 -10.26
N GLU A 78 -25.97 2.10 -10.30
CA GLU A 78 -27.25 1.44 -10.64
C GLU A 78 -27.21 0.72 -12.00
N HIS A 79 -26.39 1.21 -12.94
CA HIS A 79 -26.32 0.75 -14.32
C HIS A 79 -25.04 -0.01 -14.69
N ALA A 80 -24.01 0.02 -13.84
CA ALA A 80 -22.74 -0.67 -14.08
C ALA A 80 -21.90 -0.84 -12.81
N SER A 81 -21.00 -1.83 -12.80
CA SER A 81 -19.90 -1.93 -11.84
C SER A 81 -18.60 -1.55 -12.55
N VAL A 82 -17.90 -0.54 -12.04
CA VAL A 82 -16.61 -0.08 -12.59
C VAL A 82 -15.47 -0.60 -11.73
N TYR A 83 -14.56 -1.34 -12.34
CA TYR A 83 -13.33 -1.86 -11.73
C TYR A 83 -12.17 -0.97 -12.17
N LEU A 84 -11.62 -0.19 -11.24
CA LEU A 84 -10.43 0.62 -11.47
C LEU A 84 -9.22 -0.14 -10.97
N ARG A 85 -8.40 -0.63 -11.90
CA ARG A 85 -7.16 -1.36 -11.63
C ARG A 85 -5.99 -0.41 -11.72
N PHE A 86 -5.36 -0.16 -10.59
CA PHE A 86 -4.23 0.74 -10.50
C PHE A 86 -2.91 0.01 -10.73
N PHE A 87 -2.07 0.62 -11.55
CA PHE A 87 -0.69 0.24 -11.78
C PHE A 87 0.25 1.32 -11.25
N ARG A 88 1.42 0.90 -10.77
CA ARG A 88 2.56 1.79 -10.59
C ARG A 88 3.51 1.60 -11.75
N ILE A 89 3.82 2.68 -12.45
CA ILE A 89 4.66 2.71 -13.63
C ILE A 89 6.05 3.20 -13.22
N TRP A 90 7.06 2.36 -13.44
CA TRP A 90 8.42 2.59 -12.95
C TRP A 90 9.40 2.94 -14.07
N ARG A 91 9.12 2.50 -15.30
CA ARG A 91 9.92 2.81 -16.48
C ARG A 91 9.03 3.06 -17.69
N TRP A 92 9.42 4.06 -18.47
CA TRP A 92 8.77 4.45 -19.70
C TRP A 92 9.78 5.18 -20.59
N ASP A 93 9.49 5.22 -21.89
CA ASP A 93 10.26 5.99 -22.88
C ASP A 93 9.46 7.21 -23.33
N GLY A 94 10.17 8.33 -23.56
CA GLY A 94 9.59 9.63 -23.90
C GLY A 94 9.30 10.53 -22.69
N GLU A 95 8.96 11.79 -22.97
CA GLU A 95 8.55 12.77 -21.96
C GLU A 95 7.02 12.98 -22.04
N PRO A 96 6.30 12.94 -20.90
CA PRO A 96 4.86 13.21 -20.87
C PRO A 96 4.47 14.55 -21.52
N GLN A 97 3.53 14.49 -22.46
CA GLN A 97 3.00 15.63 -23.20
C GLN A 97 1.48 15.63 -23.16
N PRO A 98 0.83 16.78 -22.94
CA PRO A 98 -0.63 16.86 -22.82
C PRO A 98 -1.31 16.75 -24.19
N ARG A 99 -1.54 15.52 -24.67
CA ARG A 99 -2.08 15.28 -26.02
C ARG A 99 -3.58 15.52 -26.15
N GLU A 100 -4.30 15.64 -25.04
CA GLU A 100 -5.74 15.90 -24.97
C GLU A 100 -6.09 17.29 -24.39
N GLY A 101 -5.10 18.16 -24.21
CA GLY A 101 -5.30 19.47 -23.58
C GLY A 101 -5.51 19.41 -22.07
N GLN A 102 -4.99 18.37 -21.43
CA GLN A 102 -4.83 18.28 -19.97
C GLN A 102 -3.60 19.05 -19.48
N ASP A 103 -3.49 19.25 -18.18
CA ASP A 103 -2.25 19.66 -17.52
C ASP A 103 -1.67 18.49 -16.76
N PHE A 104 -0.35 18.46 -16.59
CA PHE A 104 0.33 17.46 -15.77
C PHE A 104 1.10 18.12 -14.63
N ALA A 105 1.10 17.45 -13.48
CA ALA A 105 1.83 17.94 -12.31
C ALA A 105 2.42 16.77 -11.51
N TRP A 106 3.71 16.88 -11.19
CA TRP A 106 4.37 15.99 -10.24
C TRP A 106 3.99 16.37 -8.80
N GLN A 107 3.60 15.37 -8.02
CA GLN A 107 3.10 15.49 -6.67
C GLN A 107 3.97 14.68 -5.71
N THR A 108 4.10 15.18 -4.48
CA THR A 108 4.72 14.43 -3.38
C THR A 108 3.62 13.82 -2.54
N PRO A 109 3.70 12.52 -2.15
CA PRO A 109 2.71 11.91 -1.27
C PRO A 109 2.48 12.73 0.01
N GLY A 110 1.22 13.01 0.33
CA GLY A 110 0.83 13.81 1.49
C GLY A 110 1.02 15.33 1.33
N GLN A 111 1.60 15.81 0.23
CA GLN A 111 1.87 17.22 -0.03
C GLN A 111 1.44 17.60 -1.46
N LEU A 112 0.13 17.57 -1.70
CA LEU A 112 -0.44 17.87 -3.00
C LEU A 112 -0.42 19.39 -3.26
N THR A 113 -0.05 19.76 -4.48
CA THR A 113 0.05 21.14 -4.98
C THR A 113 -1.08 21.50 -5.95
N VAL A 114 -1.95 20.53 -6.27
CA VAL A 114 -3.05 20.67 -7.24
C VAL A 114 -4.41 20.37 -6.61
N ALA A 115 -5.44 21.06 -7.10
CA ALA A 115 -6.83 20.91 -6.68
C ALA A 115 -7.79 21.45 -7.77
N PRO A 116 -9.07 21.03 -7.81
CA PRO A 116 -9.69 20.00 -6.97
C PRO A 116 -9.32 18.58 -7.40
N MET A 117 -9.34 17.64 -6.45
CA MET A 117 -9.08 16.22 -6.72
C MET A 117 -10.37 15.47 -6.99
N LEU A 118 -10.37 14.50 -7.92
CA LEU A 118 -11.49 13.56 -8.01
C LEU A 118 -11.66 12.81 -6.69
N PRO A 119 -12.86 12.78 -6.08
CA PRO A 119 -13.08 12.14 -4.78
C PRO A 119 -12.65 10.66 -4.73
N ALA A 120 -12.81 9.93 -5.84
CA ALA A 120 -12.43 8.52 -5.95
C ALA A 120 -10.92 8.27 -5.75
N ASN A 121 -10.06 9.28 -5.92
CA ASN A 121 -8.61 9.13 -5.80
C ASN A 121 -8.10 9.29 -4.37
N GLY A 122 -8.91 9.79 -3.43
CA GLY A 122 -8.51 9.98 -2.03
C GLY A 122 -7.87 8.73 -1.40
N PRO A 123 -8.49 7.54 -1.48
CA PRO A 123 -7.90 6.29 -0.98
C PRO A 123 -6.58 5.92 -1.65
N ILE A 124 -6.41 6.22 -2.94
CA ILE A 124 -5.18 5.93 -3.69
C ILE A 124 -4.06 6.87 -3.25
N LEU A 125 -4.37 8.16 -3.10
CA LEU A 125 -3.44 9.17 -2.63
C LEU A 125 -2.99 8.89 -1.19
N LYS A 126 -3.89 8.40 -0.33
CA LYS A 126 -3.51 7.90 1.00
C LYS A 126 -2.57 6.70 0.88
N SER A 127 -2.90 5.74 0.01
CA SER A 127 -2.08 4.55 -0.22
C SER A 127 -0.67 4.89 -0.72
N LEU A 128 -0.49 5.96 -1.51
CA LEU A 128 0.83 6.42 -1.97
C LEU A 128 1.69 7.03 -0.85
N GLN A 129 1.11 7.40 0.29
CA GLN A 129 1.88 7.87 1.43
C GLN A 129 2.60 6.73 2.14
N LEU A 130 2.23 5.48 1.91
CA LEU A 130 2.92 4.32 2.47
C LEU A 130 4.30 4.16 1.79
N PRO A 131 5.38 3.90 2.56
CA PRO A 131 6.71 3.71 1.99
C PRO A 131 6.85 2.31 1.39
N ASP A 132 7.83 2.12 0.50
CA ASP A 132 8.06 0.81 -0.11
C ASP A 132 8.64 -0.24 0.85
N ALA A 133 9.15 0.19 2.01
CA ALA A 133 9.72 -0.68 3.01
C ALA A 133 9.13 -0.40 4.40
N TYR A 134 8.77 -1.48 5.08
CA TYR A 134 8.06 -1.47 6.36
C TYR A 134 8.86 -2.21 7.41
N ALA A 135 9.20 -1.56 8.54
CA ALA A 135 9.99 -2.19 9.59
C ALA A 135 9.11 -2.76 10.70
N ILE A 136 9.48 -3.93 11.22
CA ILE A 136 8.84 -4.57 12.37
C ILE A 136 9.91 -4.79 13.43
N THR A 137 9.70 -4.28 14.63
CA THR A 137 10.60 -4.46 15.78
C THR A 137 10.84 -5.94 16.11
N CYS A 138 12.01 -6.23 16.71
CA CYS A 138 12.33 -7.53 17.32
C CYS A 138 13.10 -7.35 18.64
N ALA A 139 12.60 -6.46 19.50
CA ALA A 139 13.19 -6.16 20.80
C ALA A 139 13.30 -7.39 21.71
N HIS A 140 12.42 -8.39 21.58
CA HIS A 140 12.61 -9.67 22.27
C HIS A 140 13.89 -10.42 21.90
N GLU A 141 14.42 -10.23 20.68
CA GLU A 141 15.65 -10.91 20.24
C GLU A 141 16.90 -10.12 20.61
N ILE A 142 16.88 -8.80 20.38
CA ILE A 142 18.07 -7.96 20.49
C ILE A 142 18.10 -7.13 21.79
N GLY A 143 17.00 -7.09 22.53
CA GLY A 143 16.80 -6.25 23.70
C GLY A 143 16.23 -4.87 23.36
N VAL A 144 15.44 -4.32 24.28
CA VAL A 144 14.79 -2.99 24.13
C VAL A 144 15.80 -1.89 23.86
N ALA A 145 16.90 -1.84 24.63
CA ALA A 145 17.92 -0.80 24.47
C ALA A 145 18.58 -0.84 23.09
N ALA A 146 18.93 -2.03 22.58
CA ALA A 146 19.52 -2.18 21.26
C ALA A 146 18.53 -1.85 20.14
N GLN A 147 17.25 -2.19 20.34
CA GLN A 147 16.19 -1.85 19.39
C GLN A 147 15.99 -0.34 19.29
N LEU A 148 15.99 0.39 20.43
CA LEU A 148 15.88 1.85 20.45
C LEU A 148 17.12 2.52 19.81
N ALA A 149 18.32 2.01 20.06
CA ALA A 149 19.53 2.49 19.40
C ALA A 149 19.43 2.30 17.87
N SER A 150 18.98 1.12 17.42
CA SER A 150 18.79 0.84 15.99
C SER A 150 17.74 1.74 15.34
N LEU A 151 16.66 2.10 16.05
CA LEU A 151 15.64 3.04 15.58
C LEU A 151 16.21 4.46 15.40
N ALA A 152 17.14 4.88 16.26
CA ALA A 152 17.78 6.19 16.15
C ALA A 152 18.75 6.28 14.96
N GLU A 153 19.40 5.17 14.63
CA GLU A 153 20.35 5.07 13.53
C GLU A 153 19.66 4.86 12.17
N LYS A 154 18.64 4.00 12.11
CA LYS A 154 17.94 3.62 10.87
C LYS A 154 16.59 4.31 10.76
N ARG A 155 16.45 5.21 9.80
CA ARG A 155 15.22 5.99 9.57
C ARG A 155 14.25 5.27 8.65
N TRP A 156 13.21 4.69 9.23
CA TRP A 156 12.14 3.99 8.49
C TRP A 156 10.90 4.87 8.38
N GLY A 157 10.32 4.98 7.18
CA GLY A 157 9.09 5.78 6.96
C GLY A 157 7.86 5.24 7.71
N ILE A 158 7.89 3.96 8.09
CA ILE A 158 6.91 3.33 8.97
C ILE A 158 7.57 2.22 9.80
N VAL A 159 7.24 2.17 11.09
CA VAL A 159 7.71 1.17 12.05
C VAL A 159 6.52 0.55 12.78
N GLN A 160 6.46 -0.77 12.81
CA GLN A 160 5.55 -1.53 13.65
C GLN A 160 6.24 -2.00 14.93
N VAL A 161 5.70 -1.56 16.06
CA VAL A 161 5.99 -2.17 17.36
C VAL A 161 5.20 -3.47 17.48
N ARG A 162 5.89 -4.61 17.54
CA ARG A 162 5.28 -5.94 17.64
C ARG A 162 6.06 -6.80 18.61
N GLU A 163 5.68 -6.69 19.88
CA GLU A 163 6.31 -7.40 20.99
C GLU A 163 5.23 -8.15 21.79
N PRO A 164 4.66 -9.24 21.23
CA PRO A 164 3.50 -9.94 21.82
C PRO A 164 3.76 -10.56 23.20
N GLN A 165 5.03 -10.68 23.59
CA GLN A 165 5.48 -11.17 24.89
C GLN A 165 5.49 -10.10 25.99
N MET A 166 5.41 -8.80 25.65
CA MET A 166 5.38 -7.73 26.64
C MET A 166 4.00 -7.62 27.27
N SER A 167 3.96 -7.27 28.56
CA SER A 167 2.72 -6.83 29.22
C SER A 167 2.21 -5.54 28.57
N ARG A 168 0.97 -5.15 28.90
CA ARG A 168 0.41 -3.88 28.41
C ARG A 168 1.27 -2.69 28.85
N GLU A 169 1.73 -2.69 30.09
CA GLU A 169 2.52 -1.61 30.69
C GLU A 169 3.92 -1.55 30.06
N GLU A 170 4.58 -2.69 29.92
CA GLU A 170 5.90 -2.78 29.25
C GLU A 170 5.83 -2.32 27.79
N LEU A 171 4.77 -2.74 27.09
CA LEU A 171 4.53 -2.35 25.71
C LEU A 171 4.25 -0.85 25.59
N ALA A 172 3.47 -0.27 26.50
CA ALA A 172 3.20 1.17 26.53
C ALA A 172 4.49 1.99 26.68
N ASP A 173 5.35 1.59 27.62
CA ASP A 173 6.64 2.25 27.86
C ASP A 173 7.58 2.13 26.66
N PHE A 174 7.62 0.96 26.01
CA PHE A 174 8.43 0.78 24.81
C PHE A 174 7.88 1.58 23.62
N VAL A 175 6.56 1.59 23.43
CA VAL A 175 5.89 2.40 22.39
C VAL A 175 6.19 3.88 22.58
N ALA A 176 6.11 4.40 23.81
CA ALA A 176 6.39 5.81 24.08
C ALA A 176 7.83 6.20 23.70
N GLN A 177 8.81 5.37 24.05
CA GLN A 177 10.22 5.59 23.70
C GLN A 177 10.47 5.47 22.19
N ALA A 178 9.92 4.43 21.56
CA ALA A 178 10.05 4.23 20.13
C ALA A 178 9.39 5.36 19.33
N ALA A 179 8.22 5.85 19.76
CA ALA A 179 7.49 6.93 19.11
C ALA A 179 8.30 8.24 19.15
N ALA A 180 8.89 8.57 20.31
CA ALA A 180 9.75 9.75 20.43
C ALA A 180 10.90 9.75 19.41
N VAL A 181 11.50 8.59 19.15
CA VAL A 181 12.56 8.43 18.13
C VAL A 181 11.98 8.51 16.72
N VAL A 182 10.95 7.73 16.42
CA VAL A 182 10.38 7.58 15.07
C VAL A 182 9.75 8.88 14.57
N HIS A 183 8.97 9.55 15.41
CA HIS A 183 8.39 10.85 15.10
C HIS A 183 9.45 11.95 14.98
N GLY A 184 10.55 11.84 15.74
CA GLY A 184 11.65 12.80 15.72
C GLY A 184 12.32 12.97 14.34
N TYR A 185 12.24 11.95 13.48
CA TYR A 185 12.71 12.03 12.09
C TYR A 185 11.56 12.04 11.06
N GLY A 186 10.29 12.12 11.50
CA GLY A 186 9.11 12.17 10.64
C GLY A 186 8.59 10.80 10.15
N GLY A 187 9.03 9.70 10.75
CA GLY A 187 8.46 8.38 10.49
C GLY A 187 7.11 8.19 11.18
N ARG A 188 6.35 7.18 10.76
CA ARG A 188 5.12 6.75 11.45
C ARG A 188 5.36 5.52 12.31
N LEU A 189 4.74 5.48 13.48
CA LEU A 189 4.73 4.34 14.38
C LEU A 189 3.32 3.76 14.51
N VAL A 190 3.21 2.47 14.21
CA VAL A 190 2.00 1.68 14.44
C VAL A 190 2.30 0.56 15.42
N VAL A 191 1.28 0.07 16.14
CA VAL A 191 1.49 -0.96 17.16
C VAL A 191 0.59 -2.18 16.91
N ASN A 192 1.16 -3.37 17.07
CA ASN A 192 0.41 -4.62 17.03
C ASN A 192 -0.16 -4.97 18.41
N ALA A 193 -1.20 -4.26 18.85
CA ALA A 193 -1.87 -4.47 20.14
C ALA A 193 -3.40 -4.28 20.04
N ASP A 194 -4.13 -4.64 21.09
CA ASP A 194 -5.56 -4.35 21.19
C ASP A 194 -5.79 -2.84 20.95
N PRO A 195 -6.61 -2.44 19.96
CA PRO A 195 -6.88 -1.03 19.67
C PRO A 195 -7.36 -0.25 20.90
N ALA A 196 -8.08 -0.89 21.82
CA ALA A 196 -8.55 -0.25 23.04
C ALA A 196 -7.41 0.19 23.98
N TRP A 197 -6.24 -0.45 23.90
CA TRP A 197 -5.07 -0.06 24.68
C TRP A 197 -4.40 1.20 24.13
N CYS A 198 -4.52 1.42 22.82
CA CYS A 198 -3.67 2.33 22.06
C CYS A 198 -4.23 3.77 21.97
N VAL A 199 -5.48 4.00 22.39
CA VAL A 199 -6.17 5.30 22.25
C VAL A 199 -5.40 6.47 22.88
N ALA A 200 -4.68 6.21 23.98
CA ALA A 200 -3.88 7.21 24.68
C ALA A 200 -2.38 7.09 24.42
N TRP A 201 -1.96 6.20 23.51
CA TRP A 201 -0.55 5.98 23.20
C TRP A 201 -0.12 6.89 22.04
N PRO A 202 1.16 7.31 21.97
CA PRO A 202 1.67 8.16 20.90
C PRO A 202 1.91 7.34 19.62
N VAL A 203 0.83 6.84 19.01
CA VAL A 203 0.87 6.02 17.79
C VAL A 203 0.08 6.69 16.67
N ASP A 204 0.56 6.51 15.44
CA ASP A 204 -0.17 6.93 14.23
C ASP A 204 -1.21 5.89 13.81
N GLY A 205 -1.16 4.70 14.41
CA GLY A 205 -2.06 3.63 14.05
C GLY A 205 -1.89 2.31 14.79
N VAL A 206 -2.76 1.37 14.41
CA VAL A 206 -2.80 0.02 14.96
C VAL A 206 -2.63 -1.01 13.86
N HIS A 207 -2.05 -2.14 14.23
CA HIS A 207 -1.94 -3.32 13.38
C HIS A 207 -2.66 -4.50 14.03
N LEU A 208 -3.56 -5.14 13.30
CA LEU A 208 -4.34 -6.28 13.75
C LEU A 208 -3.61 -7.58 13.40
N ASN A 209 -3.57 -8.54 14.32
CA ASN A 209 -3.26 -9.93 13.94
C ASN A 209 -4.52 -10.58 13.34
N GLY A 210 -4.37 -11.77 12.74
CA GLY A 210 -5.50 -12.47 12.10
C GLY A 210 -6.70 -12.68 13.04
N ALA A 211 -6.46 -13.09 14.30
CA ALA A 211 -7.54 -13.28 15.28
C ALA A 211 -8.35 -11.99 15.52
N ARG A 212 -7.68 -10.85 15.68
CA ARG A 212 -8.36 -9.55 15.85
C ARG A 212 -9.06 -9.09 14.58
N LEU A 213 -8.48 -9.32 13.40
CA LEU A 213 -9.11 -9.01 12.12
C LEU A 213 -10.47 -9.72 11.96
N HIS A 214 -10.52 -11.03 12.23
CA HIS A 214 -11.76 -11.80 12.13
C HIS A 214 -12.78 -11.47 13.22
N GLY A 215 -12.31 -11.11 14.41
CA GLY A 215 -13.18 -10.69 15.52
C GLY A 215 -13.81 -9.31 15.33
N LEU A 216 -13.31 -8.51 14.38
CA LEU A 216 -13.71 -7.13 14.20
C LEU A 216 -14.97 -6.98 13.34
N ARG A 217 -15.86 -6.10 13.79
CA ARG A 217 -17.07 -5.72 13.05
C ARG A 217 -16.90 -4.39 12.31
N GLU A 218 -16.16 -3.47 12.89
CA GLU A 218 -16.00 -2.10 12.39
C GLU A 218 -14.54 -1.69 12.47
N ARG A 219 -14.12 -0.78 11.58
CA ARG A 219 -12.76 -0.26 11.54
C ARG A 219 -12.45 0.51 12.85
N PRO A 220 -11.31 0.27 13.52
CA PRO A 220 -10.86 1.08 14.63
C PRO A 220 -10.62 2.53 14.19
N GLU A 221 -10.90 3.49 15.07
CA GLU A 221 -10.77 4.93 14.80
C GLU A 221 -9.31 5.40 14.95
N PHE A 222 -8.43 4.88 14.08
CA PHE A 222 -7.04 5.35 13.95
C PHE A 222 -6.78 5.87 12.54
N GLU A 223 -5.78 6.74 12.39
CA GLU A 223 -5.36 7.24 11.08
C GLU A 223 -4.91 6.10 10.19
N TRP A 224 -4.04 5.22 10.71
CA TRP A 224 -3.57 4.02 10.02
C TRP A 224 -4.06 2.75 10.72
N VAL A 225 -4.79 1.92 10.00
CA VAL A 225 -5.17 0.57 10.45
C VAL A 225 -4.69 -0.44 9.42
N GLY A 226 -3.86 -1.38 9.85
CA GLY A 226 -3.47 -2.50 9.00
C GLY A 226 -3.70 -3.85 9.67
N ALA A 227 -3.54 -4.92 8.91
CA ALA A 227 -3.69 -6.28 9.42
C ALA A 227 -2.68 -7.26 8.83
N SER A 228 -2.39 -8.32 9.58
CA SER A 228 -1.68 -9.49 9.08
C SER A 228 -2.68 -10.43 8.41
N LEU A 229 -2.36 -10.85 7.19
CA LEU A 229 -3.17 -11.74 6.37
C LEU A 229 -2.43 -13.06 6.17
N HIS A 230 -3.22 -14.12 6.04
CA HIS A 230 -2.75 -15.48 5.78
C HIS A 230 -3.36 -16.07 4.51
N ASN A 231 -4.45 -15.47 4.00
CA ASN A 231 -5.15 -15.94 2.81
C ASN A 231 -5.96 -14.81 2.14
N ARG A 232 -6.70 -15.16 1.08
CA ARG A 232 -7.54 -14.23 0.31
C ARG A 232 -8.81 -13.76 1.06
N ASP A 233 -9.38 -14.57 1.93
CA ASP A 233 -10.56 -14.21 2.72
C ASP A 233 -10.20 -13.11 3.73
N ASP A 234 -8.99 -13.16 4.29
CA ASP A 234 -8.46 -12.08 5.14
C ASP A 234 -8.34 -10.77 4.36
N LEU A 235 -7.87 -10.83 3.10
CA LEU A 235 -7.76 -9.65 2.23
C LEU A 235 -9.15 -9.06 1.93
N ALA A 236 -10.13 -9.90 1.62
CA ALA A 236 -11.51 -9.47 1.41
C ALA A 236 -12.09 -8.80 2.66
N LYS A 237 -11.92 -9.43 3.84
CA LYS A 237 -12.34 -8.88 5.12
C LYS A 237 -11.67 -7.54 5.45
N ALA A 238 -10.38 -7.40 5.18
CA ALA A 238 -9.65 -6.14 5.34
C ALA A 238 -10.19 -5.04 4.40
N GLY A 239 -10.57 -5.41 3.17
CA GLY A 239 -11.24 -4.52 2.23
C GLY A 239 -12.62 -4.06 2.71
N GLU A 240 -13.46 -4.98 3.19
CA GLU A 240 -14.79 -4.68 3.76
C GLU A 240 -14.71 -3.73 4.95
N LEU A 241 -13.71 -3.92 5.81
CA LEU A 241 -13.46 -3.05 6.96
C LEU A 241 -12.80 -1.71 6.57
N GLY A 242 -12.41 -1.51 5.31
CA GLY A 242 -11.74 -0.30 4.86
C GLY A 242 -10.38 -0.06 5.53
N LEU A 243 -9.60 -1.12 5.71
CA LEU A 243 -8.23 -1.01 6.25
C LEU A 243 -7.30 -0.31 5.24
N ASP A 244 -6.21 0.27 5.74
CA ASP A 244 -5.30 1.12 4.96
C ASP A 244 -4.15 0.34 4.30
N TYR A 245 -3.71 -0.75 4.93
CA TYR A 245 -2.66 -1.61 4.41
C TYR A 245 -2.71 -3.01 5.04
N ALA A 246 -1.97 -3.94 4.48
CA ALA A 246 -1.85 -5.28 5.04
C ALA A 246 -0.44 -5.88 4.89
N LEU A 247 -0.15 -6.88 5.71
CA LEU A 247 1.06 -7.70 5.65
C LEU A 247 0.66 -9.13 5.28
N LEU A 248 1.12 -9.65 4.14
CA LEU A 248 0.82 -11.03 3.73
C LEU A 248 2.11 -11.86 3.77
N GLY A 249 2.07 -12.98 4.50
CA GLY A 249 3.22 -13.86 4.66
C GLY A 249 2.95 -15.12 5.49
N HIS A 250 3.96 -15.99 5.67
CA HIS A 250 5.35 -15.81 5.24
C HIS A 250 5.63 -16.28 3.81
N VAL A 251 6.23 -15.41 2.99
CA VAL A 251 6.57 -15.68 1.59
C VAL A 251 7.75 -16.66 1.46
N ALA A 252 8.79 -16.48 2.27
CA ALA A 252 9.94 -17.38 2.35
C ALA A 252 10.05 -18.02 3.74
N ALA A 253 10.88 -19.06 3.85
CA ALA A 253 11.16 -19.72 5.12
C ALA A 253 11.67 -18.69 6.15
N THR A 254 11.13 -18.73 7.36
CA THR A 254 11.44 -17.75 8.41
C THR A 254 11.54 -18.42 9.78
N ALA A 255 12.50 -17.96 10.58
CA ALA A 255 12.63 -18.40 11.97
C ALA A 255 11.45 -17.97 12.86
N SER A 256 10.60 -17.03 12.39
CA SER A 256 9.38 -16.65 13.11
C SER A 256 8.25 -17.69 13.01
N HIS A 257 8.30 -18.59 12.03
CA HIS A 257 7.31 -19.68 11.83
C HIS A 257 8.03 -20.98 11.45
N PRO A 258 8.81 -21.58 12.37
CA PRO A 258 9.57 -22.78 12.07
C PRO A 258 8.63 -23.96 11.75
N GLY A 259 8.90 -24.66 10.64
CA GLY A 259 8.15 -25.85 10.23
C GLY A 259 6.83 -25.59 9.48
N GLN A 260 6.43 -24.33 9.30
CA GLN A 260 5.29 -23.99 8.44
C GLN A 260 5.77 -23.80 6.98
N ALA A 261 5.10 -24.46 6.03
CA ALA A 261 5.40 -24.29 4.61
C ALA A 261 5.24 -22.81 4.22
N PRO A 262 6.24 -22.20 3.56
CA PRO A 262 6.10 -20.84 3.06
C PRO A 262 5.05 -20.77 1.97
N LEU A 263 4.41 -19.60 1.84
CA LEU A 263 3.45 -19.32 0.79
C LEU A 263 4.11 -19.35 -0.60
N GLY A 264 5.38 -18.94 -0.68
CA GLY A 264 6.08 -18.72 -1.94
C GLY A 264 5.53 -17.52 -2.72
N TRP A 265 6.23 -17.12 -3.78
CA TRP A 265 5.75 -16.05 -4.66
C TRP A 265 4.47 -16.43 -5.39
N ASP A 266 4.33 -17.70 -5.81
CA ASP A 266 3.12 -18.19 -6.48
C ASP A 266 1.89 -18.12 -5.56
N GLY A 267 2.02 -18.53 -4.30
CA GLY A 267 0.93 -18.42 -3.33
C GLY A 267 0.62 -16.96 -2.96
N PHE A 268 1.64 -16.10 -2.91
CA PHE A 268 1.46 -14.66 -2.67
C PHE A 268 0.67 -14.03 -3.82
N ALA A 269 1.09 -14.28 -5.06
CA ALA A 269 0.40 -13.82 -6.26
C ALA A 269 -1.03 -14.37 -6.35
N ALA A 270 -1.24 -15.64 -5.97
CA ALA A 270 -2.57 -16.25 -5.94
C ALA A 270 -3.52 -15.57 -4.93
N CYS A 271 -3.01 -15.13 -3.77
CA CYS A 271 -3.80 -14.37 -2.81
C CYS A 271 -4.17 -12.98 -3.33
N LEU A 272 -3.30 -12.36 -4.13
CA LEU A 272 -3.53 -11.06 -4.76
C LEU A 272 -4.19 -11.15 -6.14
N ALA A 273 -4.53 -12.35 -6.61
CA ALA A 273 -5.13 -12.54 -7.91
C ALA A 273 -6.55 -11.97 -7.94
N GLY A 274 -6.77 -10.96 -8.79
CA GLY A 274 -8.08 -10.34 -9.00
C GLY A 274 -8.22 -8.99 -8.29
N GLU A 275 -8.99 -8.95 -7.20
CA GLU A 275 -9.33 -7.72 -6.50
C GLU A 275 -8.43 -7.53 -5.27
N VAL A 276 -7.70 -6.42 -5.25
CA VAL A 276 -6.80 -6.06 -4.14
C VAL A 276 -7.28 -4.72 -3.58
N PRO A 277 -8.14 -4.70 -2.55
CA PRO A 277 -8.83 -3.48 -2.13
C PRO A 277 -7.93 -2.47 -1.41
N LEU A 278 -6.73 -2.87 -0.99
CA LEU A 278 -5.79 -2.06 -0.24
C LEU A 278 -4.33 -2.49 -0.51
N PRO A 279 -3.34 -1.62 -0.28
CA PRO A 279 -1.91 -1.95 -0.35
C PRO A 279 -1.52 -3.17 0.50
N VAL A 280 -0.81 -4.13 -0.10
CA VAL A 280 -0.31 -5.32 0.60
C VAL A 280 1.21 -5.37 0.55
N TYR A 281 1.87 -5.50 1.69
CA TYR A 281 3.31 -5.74 1.78
C TYR A 281 3.61 -7.23 1.83
N ALA A 282 4.64 -7.65 1.11
CA ALA A 282 5.20 -9.00 1.24
C ALA A 282 6.00 -9.12 2.54
N LEU A 283 5.74 -10.15 3.33
CA LEU A 283 6.39 -10.40 4.61
C LEU A 283 6.94 -11.83 4.70
N GLY A 284 8.06 -11.98 5.41
CA GLY A 284 8.56 -13.27 5.89
C GLY A 284 9.74 -13.79 5.08
N GLY A 285 10.93 -13.76 5.70
CA GLY A 285 12.18 -14.23 5.10
C GLY A 285 12.74 -13.34 3.99
N LEU A 286 12.28 -12.08 3.90
CA LEU A 286 12.66 -11.14 2.85
C LEU A 286 13.72 -10.12 3.31
N SER A 287 14.26 -9.41 2.33
CA SER A 287 15.20 -8.29 2.43
C SER A 287 14.76 -7.12 1.54
N LEU A 288 15.47 -5.99 1.60
CA LEU A 288 15.24 -4.88 0.66
C LEU A 288 15.54 -5.26 -0.80
N GLY A 289 16.40 -6.26 -1.02
CA GLY A 289 16.72 -6.76 -2.37
C GLY A 289 15.53 -7.45 -3.05
N ASP A 290 14.51 -7.85 -2.29
CA ASP A 290 13.32 -8.52 -2.81
C ASP A 290 12.23 -7.54 -3.25
N LEU A 291 12.44 -6.23 -3.14
CA LEU A 291 11.43 -5.21 -3.41
C LEU A 291 10.88 -5.26 -4.84
N GLU A 292 11.76 -5.38 -5.84
CA GLU A 292 11.33 -5.45 -7.24
C GLU A 292 10.49 -6.71 -7.50
N ALA A 293 10.94 -7.86 -6.99
CA ALA A 293 10.21 -9.12 -7.09
C ALA A 293 8.84 -9.04 -6.39
N ALA A 294 8.77 -8.45 -5.20
CA ALA A 294 7.51 -8.26 -4.48
C ALA A 294 6.51 -7.42 -5.28
N ARG A 295 6.97 -6.30 -5.85
CA ARG A 295 6.12 -5.42 -6.67
C ARG A 295 5.62 -6.11 -7.94
N GLN A 296 6.46 -6.90 -8.60
CA GLN A 296 6.04 -7.70 -9.76
C GLN A 296 4.87 -8.64 -9.42
N GLN A 297 4.79 -9.13 -8.17
CA GLN A 297 3.68 -9.95 -7.68
C GLN A 297 2.49 -9.14 -7.13
N GLY A 298 2.47 -7.82 -7.33
CA GLY A 298 1.38 -6.94 -6.89
C GLY A 298 1.55 -6.35 -5.48
N ALA A 299 2.68 -6.59 -4.81
CA ALA A 299 2.91 -5.99 -3.50
C ALA A 299 3.10 -4.47 -3.61
N HIS A 300 2.62 -3.74 -2.61
CA HIS A 300 3.01 -2.36 -2.38
C HIS A 300 4.51 -2.25 -2.09
N GLY A 301 5.03 -3.14 -1.25
CA GLY A 301 6.42 -3.13 -0.82
C GLY A 301 6.80 -4.39 -0.03
N VAL A 302 7.91 -4.31 0.69
CA VAL A 302 8.39 -5.40 1.57
C VAL A 302 8.33 -4.99 3.04
N ALA A 303 8.01 -5.95 3.90
CA ALA A 303 8.04 -5.79 5.34
C ALA A 303 9.10 -6.69 5.97
N LEU A 304 9.89 -6.09 6.84
CA LEU A 304 11.12 -6.67 7.37
C LEU A 304 11.10 -6.64 8.90
N MET A 305 11.41 -7.79 9.51
CA MET A 305 11.64 -7.87 10.96
C MET A 305 13.14 -7.89 11.25
N ARG A 306 13.75 -9.08 11.28
CA ARG A 306 15.22 -9.21 11.49
C ARG A 306 16.03 -8.48 10.41
N GLY A 307 15.59 -8.53 9.16
CA GLY A 307 16.26 -7.85 8.05
C GLY A 307 16.25 -6.32 8.14
N ALA A 308 15.39 -5.73 8.97
CA ALA A 308 15.41 -4.28 9.20
C ALA A 308 16.57 -3.85 10.12
N TRP A 309 16.96 -4.71 11.07
CA TRP A 309 17.84 -4.36 12.19
C TRP A 309 19.23 -5.01 12.13
N ARG A 310 19.46 -5.90 11.16
CA ARG A 310 20.78 -6.44 10.85
C ARG A 310 21.58 -5.54 9.92
#